data_AF-A0A7J4LMT1-F1
#
_entry.id   AF-A0A7J4LMT1-F1
#
_cell.length_a   1.000
_cell.length_b   1.000
_cell.length_c   1.000
_cell.angle_alpha   90.00
_cell.angle_beta   90.00
_cell.angle_gamma   90.00
#
_symmetry.space_group_name_H-M   'P 1'
#
loop_
_entity.id
_entity.type
_entity.pdbx_description
1 polymer ?
#
loop_
_entity_poly.entity_id
_entity_poly.type
_entity_poly.pdbx_seq_one_letter_code
_entity_poly.pdbx_strand_id
1 'polypeptide(L)'
;SKNSAIIISLIVYLIFLATVLAISEFSGRPLIVFFGMWALITWWYSDTIFLGRLVGFRIKTHFVGEFVTYLLAYPLYTVGVWLIYTDLNVKGVVFSLIMGVFAISGLMLKDLKDISADRMAGFKTFGAVFPPSELIKFACYLLILYNILIFSFAYLKVFNYQVLLIVLPFIVFLKFTFCHFWRKKWRLELSDSNAIGIMLSSTYASFILFGFGSVLNF
;
A
#
# COMPACT_ATOMS: atom_id res chain seq x y z
N SER A 1 26.38 14.69 -6.62
CA SER A 1 27.21 13.84 -5.72
C SER A 1 26.31 13.23 -4.64
N LYS A 2 26.77 12.20 -3.89
CA LYS A 2 26.01 11.59 -2.78
C LYS A 2 25.52 12.63 -1.76
N ASN A 3 26.35 13.64 -1.48
CA ASN A 3 26.04 14.71 -0.55
C ASN A 3 24.88 15.60 -1.05
N SER A 4 24.82 15.90 -2.36
CA SER A 4 23.70 16.65 -2.93
C SER A 4 22.36 15.93 -2.74
N ALA A 5 22.32 14.61 -2.93
CA ALA A 5 21.10 13.83 -2.76
C ALA A 5 20.60 13.81 -1.30
N ILE A 6 21.53 13.72 -0.34
CA ILE A 6 21.20 13.78 1.10
C ILE A 6 20.63 15.16 1.45
N ILE A 7 21.29 16.23 1.01
CA ILE A 7 20.83 17.60 1.27
C ILE A 7 19.45 17.84 0.66
N ILE A 8 19.24 17.43 -0.60
CA ILE A 8 17.93 17.54 -1.26
C ILE A 8 16.87 16.76 -0.48
N SER A 9 17.16 15.52 -0.08
CA SER A 9 16.22 14.72 0.71
C SER A 9 15.87 15.39 2.03
N LEU A 10 16.86 15.93 2.76
CA LEU A 10 16.63 16.66 4.01
C LEU A 10 15.75 17.90 3.79
N ILE A 11 16.06 18.71 2.78
CA ILE A 11 15.27 19.91 2.44
C ILE A 11 13.82 19.51 2.10
N VAL A 12 13.62 18.46 1.30
CA VAL A 12 12.27 17.99 0.94
C VAL A 12 11.49 17.52 2.17
N TYR A 13 12.12 16.76 3.07
CA TYR A 13 11.48 16.33 4.32
C TYR A 13 11.15 17.51 5.24
N LEU A 14 12.05 18.50 5.36
CA LEU A 14 11.81 19.70 6.16
C LEU A 14 10.66 20.55 5.60
N ILE A 15 10.63 20.76 4.28
CA ILE A 15 9.53 21.46 3.61
C ILE A 15 8.22 20.70 3.85
N PHE A 16 8.22 19.38 3.63
CA PHE A 16 7.04 18.54 3.86
C PHE A 16 6.52 18.66 5.30
N LEU A 17 7.39 18.51 6.30
CA LEU A 17 7.01 18.60 7.71
C LEU A 17 6.53 20.00 8.09
N ALA A 18 7.16 21.06 7.57
CA ALA A 18 6.72 22.43 7.79
C ALA A 18 5.34 22.69 7.17
N THR A 19 5.09 22.20 5.95
CA THR A 19 3.79 22.29 5.29
C THR A 19 2.73 21.54 6.07
N VAL A 20 3.02 20.30 6.50
CA VAL A 20 2.10 19.50 7.31
C VAL A 20 1.79 20.20 8.63
N LEU A 21 2.80 20.74 9.32
CA LEU A 21 2.61 21.48 10.57
C LEU A 21 1.71 22.70 10.36
N ALA A 22 1.97 23.51 9.32
CA ALA A 22 1.16 24.67 9.00
C ALA A 22 -0.31 24.29 8.71
N ILE A 23 -0.55 23.21 7.95
CA ILE A 23 -1.91 22.71 7.70
C ILE A 23 -2.54 22.17 8.99
N SER A 24 -1.77 21.49 9.84
CA SER A 24 -2.19 20.98 11.14
C SER A 24 -2.73 22.10 12.02
N GLU A 25 -1.96 23.18 12.17
CA GLU A 25 -2.33 24.36 12.97
C GLU A 25 -3.53 25.09 12.35
N PHE A 26 -3.50 25.33 11.03
CA PHE A 26 -4.57 26.04 10.33
C PHE A 26 -5.92 25.33 10.41
N SER A 27 -5.92 23.99 10.32
CA SER A 27 -7.14 23.17 10.38
C SER A 27 -7.54 22.77 11.80
N GLY A 28 -6.67 22.95 12.80
CA GLY A 28 -6.88 22.45 14.16
C GLY A 28 -6.90 20.93 14.30
N ARG A 29 -6.39 20.19 13.29
CA ARG A 29 -6.40 18.73 13.24
C ARG A 29 -5.00 18.17 13.46
N PRO A 30 -4.84 16.93 14.00
CA PRO A 30 -3.53 16.38 14.37
C PRO A 30 -2.76 15.76 13.18
N LEU A 31 -2.66 16.45 12.03
CA LEU A 31 -1.98 15.94 10.83
C LEU A 31 -0.51 15.60 11.08
N ILE A 32 0.18 16.42 11.89
CA ILE A 32 1.61 16.24 12.19
C ILE A 32 1.91 14.90 12.86
N VAL A 33 0.98 14.36 13.64
CA VAL A 33 1.15 13.06 14.30
C VAL A 33 1.22 11.95 13.26
N PHE A 34 0.24 11.89 12.36
CA PHE A 34 0.14 10.81 11.37
C PHE A 34 1.21 10.92 10.28
N PHE A 35 1.39 12.11 9.70
CA PHE A 35 2.42 12.32 8.69
C PHE A 35 3.84 12.32 9.26
N GLY A 36 4.02 12.75 10.50
CA GLY A 36 5.31 12.65 11.20
C GLY A 36 5.72 11.20 11.42
N MET A 37 4.83 10.36 11.94
CA MET A 37 5.08 8.91 12.06
C MET A 37 5.34 8.26 10.70
N TRP A 38 4.55 8.59 9.68
CA TRP A 38 4.76 8.10 8.32
C TRP A 38 6.14 8.51 7.76
N ALA A 39 6.54 9.77 7.94
CA ALA A 39 7.84 10.29 7.50
C ALA A 39 9.00 9.58 8.23
N LEU A 40 8.86 9.33 9.54
CA LEU A 40 9.86 8.58 10.31
C LEU A 40 10.00 7.14 9.79
N ILE A 41 8.88 6.43 9.60
CA ILE A 41 8.90 5.05 9.11
C ILE A 41 9.52 4.98 7.70
N THR A 42 9.13 5.88 6.79
CA THR A 42 9.65 5.88 5.42
C THR A 42 11.12 6.31 5.33
N TRP A 43 11.54 7.24 6.20
CA TRP A 43 12.96 7.56 6.39
C TRP A 43 13.73 6.33 6.86
N TRP A 44 13.27 5.67 7.93
CA TRP A 44 13.91 4.48 8.51
C TRP A 44 13.98 3.32 7.52
N TYR A 45 12.97 3.17 6.64
CA TYR A 45 12.97 2.18 5.58
C TYR A 45 14.15 2.36 4.61
N SER A 46 14.53 3.60 4.32
CA SER A 46 15.56 3.92 3.33
C SER A 46 16.93 4.26 3.91
N ASP A 47 16.99 4.64 5.18
CA ASP A 47 18.20 5.18 5.80
C ASP A 47 19.30 4.13 5.95
N THR A 48 20.48 4.49 5.47
CA THR A 48 21.73 3.71 5.59
C THR A 48 22.80 4.47 6.37
N ILE A 49 22.54 5.74 6.72
CA ILE A 49 23.55 6.68 7.20
C ILE A 49 23.41 6.89 8.70
N PHE A 50 22.22 7.24 9.20
CA PHE A 50 22.06 7.52 10.63
C PHE A 50 21.68 6.24 11.38
N LEU A 51 20.49 5.70 11.12
CA LEU A 51 19.97 4.52 11.80
C LEU A 51 20.57 3.23 11.28
N GLY A 52 20.89 3.16 9.99
CA GLY A 52 21.62 2.02 9.45
C GLY A 52 22.98 1.82 10.14
N ARG A 53 23.62 2.90 10.61
CA ARG A 53 24.85 2.82 11.41
C ARG A 53 24.59 2.54 12.89
N LEU A 54 23.52 3.10 13.47
CA LEU A 54 23.21 2.96 14.89
C LEU A 54 22.67 1.56 15.22
N VAL A 55 21.75 1.05 14.41
CA VAL A 55 21.09 -0.25 14.63
C VAL A 55 21.78 -1.38 13.83
N GLY A 56 22.67 -1.02 12.90
CA GLY A 56 23.42 -1.98 12.08
C GLY A 56 22.60 -2.68 11.00
N PHE A 57 21.31 -2.36 10.84
CA PHE A 57 20.44 -2.92 9.81
C PHE A 57 19.56 -1.84 9.16
N ARG A 58 19.21 -2.06 7.89
CA ARG A 58 18.24 -1.25 7.15
C ARG A 58 16.93 -2.03 7.05
N ILE A 59 15.80 -1.42 7.42
CA ILE A 59 14.51 -2.13 7.48
C ILE A 59 14.13 -2.78 6.13
N LYS A 60 14.42 -2.11 5.01
CA LYS A 60 14.19 -2.63 3.65
C LYS A 60 14.90 -3.97 3.36
N THR A 61 16.01 -4.30 4.03
CA THR A 61 16.80 -5.48 3.67
C THR A 61 16.19 -6.80 4.13
N HIS A 62 15.09 -6.76 4.90
CA HIS A 62 14.44 -7.94 5.43
C HIS A 62 12.92 -7.88 5.23
N PHE A 63 12.33 -9.00 4.77
CA PHE A 63 10.91 -9.10 4.44
C PHE A 63 9.99 -8.72 5.61
N VAL A 64 10.35 -9.09 6.85
CA VAL A 64 9.59 -8.68 8.05
C VAL A 64 9.58 -7.16 8.22
N GLY A 65 10.73 -6.51 8.02
CA GLY A 65 10.85 -5.06 8.12
C GLY A 65 10.03 -4.35 7.05
N GLU A 66 10.09 -4.85 5.82
CA GLU A 66 9.29 -4.35 4.71
C GLU A 66 7.78 -4.55 4.94
N PHE A 67 7.36 -5.72 5.42
CA PHE A 67 5.97 -5.98 5.79
C PHE A 67 5.47 -4.98 6.83
N VAL A 68 6.20 -4.81 7.94
CA VAL A 68 5.82 -3.87 9.01
C VAL A 68 5.80 -2.43 8.49
N THR A 69 6.76 -2.05 7.64
CA THR A 69 6.80 -0.72 7.03
C THR A 69 5.53 -0.45 6.24
N TYR A 70 5.15 -1.34 5.32
CA TYR A 70 3.96 -1.14 4.49
C TYR A 70 2.67 -1.23 5.32
N LEU A 71 2.62 -2.13 6.30
CA LEU A 71 1.47 -2.31 7.19
C LEU A 71 1.17 -1.06 8.02
N LEU A 72 2.20 -0.32 8.45
CA LEU A 72 2.04 0.88 9.28
C LEU A 72 2.01 2.17 8.45
N ALA A 73 2.94 2.32 7.49
CA ALA A 73 3.10 3.56 6.74
C ALA A 73 1.86 3.89 5.90
N TYR A 74 1.27 2.90 5.22
CA TYR A 74 0.11 3.17 4.37
C TYR A 74 -1.11 3.63 5.16
N PRO A 75 -1.55 2.93 6.22
CA PRO A 75 -2.66 3.42 7.04
C PRO A 75 -2.39 4.80 7.65
N LEU A 76 -1.18 5.07 8.15
CA LEU A 76 -0.82 6.38 8.69
C LEU A 76 -0.90 7.48 7.63
N TYR A 77 -0.37 7.22 6.43
CA TYR A 77 -0.47 8.14 5.30
C TYR A 77 -1.94 8.38 4.91
N THR A 78 -2.74 7.31 4.82
CA THR A 78 -4.16 7.41 4.49
C THR A 78 -4.94 8.23 5.52
N VAL A 79 -4.69 8.03 6.82
CA VAL A 79 -5.30 8.87 7.87
C VAL A 79 -4.82 10.31 7.77
N GLY A 80 -3.53 10.55 7.54
CA GLY A 80 -2.98 11.89 7.34
C GLY A 80 -3.66 12.64 6.20
N VAL A 81 -3.83 11.99 5.05
CA VAL A 81 -4.56 12.55 3.90
C VAL A 81 -6.03 12.78 4.22
N TRP A 82 -6.69 11.84 4.92
CA TRP A 82 -8.08 12.01 5.35
C TRP A 82 -8.28 13.27 6.20
N LEU A 83 -7.36 13.51 7.13
CA LEU A 83 -7.38 14.66 8.03
C LEU A 83 -7.19 16.01 7.34
N ILE A 84 -6.65 16.05 6.12
CA ILE A 84 -6.61 17.29 5.31
C ILE A 84 -8.04 17.75 5.01
N TYR A 85 -8.95 16.82 4.74
CA TYR A 85 -10.29 17.15 4.26
C TYR A 85 -11.36 17.15 5.35
N THR A 86 -11.24 16.30 6.37
CA THR A 86 -12.27 16.16 7.42
C THR A 86 -11.69 15.61 8.72
N ASP A 87 -12.48 15.64 9.80
CA ASP A 87 -12.05 15.13 11.11
C ASP A 87 -11.95 13.60 11.12
N LEU A 88 -11.19 13.08 12.10
CA LEU A 88 -11.07 11.63 12.28
C LEU A 88 -12.44 11.05 12.64
N ASN A 89 -12.91 10.12 11.82
CA ASN A 89 -14.16 9.43 12.03
C ASN A 89 -14.02 7.95 11.63
N VAL A 90 -15.07 7.17 11.88
CA VAL A 90 -15.07 5.73 11.60
C VAL A 90 -14.78 5.43 10.13
N LYS A 91 -15.27 6.26 9.19
CA LYS A 91 -15.02 6.06 7.75
C LYS A 91 -13.53 6.19 7.42
N GLY A 92 -12.85 7.18 8.00
CA GLY A 92 -11.42 7.39 7.81
C GLY A 92 -10.57 6.25 8.37
N VAL A 93 -10.91 5.73 9.56
CA VAL A 93 -10.22 4.58 10.18
C VAL A 93 -10.42 3.30 9.37
N VAL A 94 -11.66 3.04 8.93
CA VAL A 94 -11.97 1.87 8.09
C VAL A 94 -11.27 1.97 6.73
N PHE A 95 -11.25 3.16 6.13
CA PHE A 95 -10.57 3.39 4.88
C PHE A 95 -9.06 3.15 4.99
N SER A 96 -8.42 3.59 6.08
CA SER A 96 -6.99 3.36 6.29
C SER A 96 -6.65 1.87 6.48
N LEU A 97 -7.52 1.09 7.14
CA LEU A 97 -7.38 -0.36 7.26
C LEU A 97 -7.44 -1.05 5.88
N ILE A 98 -8.43 -0.68 5.06
CA ILE A 98 -8.60 -1.19 3.69
C ILE A 98 -7.35 -0.87 2.86
N MET A 99 -6.84 0.37 2.97
CA MET A 99 -5.62 0.78 2.28
C MET A 99 -4.37 0.05 2.78
N GLY A 100 -4.32 -0.36 4.05
CA GLY A 100 -3.26 -1.23 4.58
C GLY A 100 -3.24 -2.59 3.88
N VAL A 101 -4.40 -3.25 3.77
CA VAL A 101 -4.50 -4.55 3.05
C VAL A 101 -4.11 -4.40 1.58
N PHE A 102 -4.62 -3.34 0.93
CA PHE A 102 -4.26 -3.01 -0.44
C PHE A 102 -2.74 -2.79 -0.62
N ALA A 103 -2.10 -2.10 0.32
CA ALA A 103 -0.67 -1.83 0.29
C ALA A 103 0.18 -3.09 0.42
N ILE A 104 -0.19 -4.03 1.32
CA ILE A 104 0.52 -5.31 1.42
C ILE A 104 0.35 -6.12 0.13
N SER A 105 -0.83 -6.10 -0.49
CA SER A 105 -0.99 -6.74 -1.81
C SER A 105 -0.07 -6.09 -2.84
N GLY A 106 -0.01 -4.76 -2.88
CA GLY A 106 0.87 -4.01 -3.76
C GLY A 106 2.35 -4.33 -3.53
N LEU A 107 2.76 -4.50 -2.27
CA LEU A 107 4.12 -4.93 -1.90
C LEU A 107 4.47 -6.28 -2.54
N MET A 108 3.61 -7.30 -2.40
CA MET A 108 3.85 -8.61 -3.03
C MET A 108 4.04 -8.50 -4.55
N LEU A 109 3.23 -7.66 -5.20
CA LEU A 109 3.28 -7.49 -6.66
C LEU A 109 4.46 -6.64 -7.13
N LYS A 110 4.86 -5.65 -6.33
CA LYS A 110 6.06 -4.85 -6.57
C LYS A 110 7.30 -5.74 -6.52
N ASP A 111 7.41 -6.55 -5.47
CA ASP A 111 8.59 -7.39 -5.23
C ASP A 111 8.79 -8.47 -6.29
N LEU A 112 7.74 -8.87 -7.01
CA LEU A 112 7.87 -9.74 -8.19
C LEU A 112 8.74 -9.14 -9.30
N LYS A 113 8.73 -7.81 -9.44
CA LYS A 113 9.55 -7.11 -10.43
C LYS A 113 10.99 -6.93 -9.97
N ASP A 114 11.20 -6.88 -8.66
CA ASP A 114 12.49 -6.56 -8.03
C ASP A 114 13.32 -7.80 -7.66
N ILE A 115 12.82 -9.02 -7.90
CA ILE A 115 13.47 -10.29 -7.48
C ILE A 115 14.95 -10.37 -7.85
N SER A 116 15.29 -10.10 -9.12
CA SER A 116 16.67 -10.21 -9.59
C SER A 116 17.57 -9.16 -8.96
N ALA A 117 17.10 -7.92 -8.87
CA ALA A 117 17.84 -6.81 -8.28
C ALA A 117 18.08 -7.03 -6.77
N ASP A 118 17.06 -7.46 -6.03
CA ASP A 118 17.15 -7.71 -4.59
C ASP A 118 18.09 -8.88 -4.28
N ARG A 119 18.06 -9.95 -5.09
CA ARG A 119 19.00 -11.07 -4.94
C ARG A 119 20.44 -10.65 -5.22
N MET A 120 20.68 -9.86 -6.26
CA MET A 120 22.01 -9.33 -6.55
C MET A 120 22.53 -8.39 -5.46
N ALA A 121 21.63 -7.64 -4.81
CA ALA A 121 21.95 -6.77 -3.68
C ALA A 121 22.11 -7.53 -2.34
N GLY A 122 21.84 -8.84 -2.31
CA GLY A 122 21.88 -9.66 -1.10
C GLY A 122 20.75 -9.35 -0.10
N PHE A 123 19.66 -8.73 -0.55
CA PHE A 123 18.52 -8.44 0.31
C PHE A 123 17.65 -9.68 0.53
N LYS A 124 17.01 -9.74 1.70
CA LYS A 124 16.05 -10.79 2.08
C LYS A 124 14.62 -10.25 2.02
N THR A 125 14.26 -9.54 0.95
CA THR A 125 12.89 -9.05 0.67
C THR A 125 11.95 -10.21 0.37
N PHE A 126 10.64 -9.94 0.22
CA PHE A 126 9.69 -10.99 -0.13
C PHE A 126 10.02 -11.60 -1.50
N GLY A 127 10.39 -10.75 -2.47
CA GLY A 127 10.84 -11.16 -3.80
C GLY A 127 12.06 -12.08 -3.79
N ALA A 128 13.02 -11.80 -2.89
CA ALA A 128 14.24 -12.59 -2.80
C ALA A 128 14.03 -13.95 -2.12
N VAL A 129 13.20 -13.99 -1.06
CA VAL A 129 13.03 -15.16 -0.18
C VAL A 129 11.95 -16.12 -0.67
N PHE A 130 10.81 -15.62 -1.13
CA PHE A 130 9.68 -16.44 -1.51
C PHE A 130 9.63 -16.69 -3.02
N PRO A 131 9.11 -17.84 -3.46
CA PRO A 131 8.93 -18.09 -4.88
C PRO A 131 7.86 -17.14 -5.45
N PRO A 132 7.99 -16.72 -6.73
CA PRO A 132 7.01 -15.82 -7.37
C PRO A 132 5.55 -16.30 -7.28
N SER A 133 5.33 -17.62 -7.31
CA SER A 133 4.01 -18.23 -7.21
C SER A 133 3.32 -17.93 -5.88
N GLU A 134 4.06 -17.94 -4.77
CA GLU A 134 3.49 -17.62 -3.46
C GLU A 134 3.20 -16.12 -3.34
N LEU A 135 4.04 -15.25 -3.93
CA LEU A 135 3.77 -13.80 -3.94
C LEU A 135 2.47 -13.46 -4.69
N ILE A 136 2.26 -14.03 -5.88
CA ILE A 136 1.01 -13.88 -6.63
C ILE A 136 -0.19 -14.41 -5.83
N LYS A 137 -0.02 -15.57 -5.19
CA LYS A 137 -1.08 -16.20 -4.39
C LYS A 137 -1.46 -15.37 -3.18
N PHE A 138 -0.49 -14.88 -2.41
CA PHE A 138 -0.74 -13.99 -1.28
C PHE A 138 -1.33 -12.66 -1.72
N ALA A 139 -0.84 -12.06 -2.80
CA ALA A 139 -1.44 -10.85 -3.38
C ALA A 139 -2.92 -11.09 -3.72
N CYS A 140 -3.24 -12.19 -4.39
CA CYS A 140 -4.60 -12.55 -4.74
C CYS A 140 -5.51 -12.70 -3.50
N TYR A 141 -5.05 -13.37 -2.44
CA TYR A 141 -5.82 -13.49 -1.20
C TYR A 141 -6.02 -12.14 -0.50
N LEU A 142 -5.01 -11.27 -0.52
CA LEU A 142 -5.11 -9.92 0.04
C LEU A 142 -6.09 -9.05 -0.77
N LEU A 143 -6.13 -9.18 -2.10
CA LEU A 143 -7.12 -8.49 -2.94
C LEU A 143 -8.54 -8.99 -2.69
N ILE A 144 -8.73 -10.29 -2.44
CA ILE A 144 -10.03 -10.82 -2.00
C ILE A 144 -10.42 -10.21 -0.65
N LEU A 145 -9.51 -10.22 0.33
CA LEU A 145 -9.75 -9.62 1.64
C LEU A 145 -10.08 -8.11 1.53
N TYR A 146 -9.36 -7.37 0.71
CA TYR A 146 -9.63 -5.96 0.40
C TYR A 146 -11.08 -5.73 -0.07
N ASN A 147 -11.56 -6.54 -1.03
CA ASN A 147 -12.93 -6.44 -1.53
C ASN A 147 -13.96 -6.87 -0.48
N ILE A 148 -13.69 -7.94 0.28
CA ILE A 148 -14.56 -8.40 1.37
C ILE A 148 -14.72 -7.32 2.43
N LEU A 149 -13.64 -6.63 2.81
CA LEU A 149 -13.70 -5.53 3.77
C LEU A 149 -14.61 -4.42 3.24
N ILE A 150 -14.46 -4.00 1.98
CA ILE A 150 -15.33 -2.96 1.41
C ILE A 150 -16.81 -3.40 1.43
N PHE A 151 -17.12 -4.63 1.03
CA PHE A 151 -18.50 -5.15 1.08
C PHE A 151 -19.05 -5.20 2.50
N SER A 152 -18.23 -5.67 3.45
CA SER A 152 -18.62 -5.75 4.86
C SER A 152 -18.94 -4.36 5.42
N PHE A 153 -18.10 -3.36 5.12
CA PHE A 153 -18.31 -2.00 5.61
C PHE A 153 -19.40 -1.23 4.85
N ALA A 154 -19.68 -1.56 3.59
CA ALA A 154 -20.86 -1.09 2.88
C ALA A 154 -22.15 -1.68 3.49
N TYR A 155 -22.14 -2.98 3.82
CA TYR A 155 -23.27 -3.65 4.49
C TYR A 155 -23.55 -3.05 5.89
N LEU A 156 -22.49 -2.76 6.65
CA LEU A 156 -22.57 -2.06 7.93
C LEU A 156 -22.89 -0.56 7.81
N LYS A 157 -23.16 -0.06 6.60
CA LYS A 157 -23.48 1.36 6.30
C LYS A 157 -22.38 2.35 6.71
N VAL A 158 -21.13 1.90 6.81
CA VAL A 158 -19.96 2.80 6.97
C VAL A 158 -19.70 3.52 5.65
N PHE A 159 -19.83 2.81 4.52
CA PHE A 159 -19.80 3.39 3.18
C PHE A 159 -21.18 3.37 2.53
N ASN A 160 -21.38 4.26 1.57
CA ASN A 160 -22.62 4.31 0.80
C ASN A 160 -22.70 3.15 -0.19
N TYR A 161 -23.90 2.69 -0.54
CA TYR A 161 -24.06 1.53 -1.43
C TYR A 161 -23.47 1.70 -2.83
N GLN A 162 -23.25 2.93 -3.29
CA GLN A 162 -22.60 3.22 -4.58
C GLN A 162 -21.15 2.73 -4.63
N VAL A 163 -20.48 2.51 -3.48
CA VAL A 163 -19.17 1.86 -3.48
C VAL A 163 -19.22 0.41 -3.97
N LEU A 164 -20.41 -0.22 -4.02
CA LEU A 164 -20.58 -1.57 -4.56
C LEU A 164 -20.36 -1.65 -6.08
N LEU A 165 -20.14 -0.53 -6.77
CA LEU A 165 -19.66 -0.53 -8.16
C LEU A 165 -18.33 -1.30 -8.31
N ILE A 166 -17.54 -1.47 -7.24
CA ILE A 166 -16.34 -2.31 -7.24
C ILE A 166 -16.61 -3.79 -7.54
N VAL A 167 -17.87 -4.25 -7.44
CA VAL A 167 -18.24 -5.63 -7.80
C VAL A 167 -17.83 -5.95 -9.24
N LEU A 168 -17.91 -4.97 -10.15
CA LEU A 168 -17.56 -5.16 -11.57
C LEU A 168 -16.08 -5.54 -11.75
N PRO A 169 -15.09 -4.72 -11.32
CA PRO A 169 -13.69 -5.12 -11.40
C PRO A 169 -13.37 -6.33 -10.52
N PHE A 170 -14.06 -6.54 -9.41
CA PHE A 170 -13.86 -7.72 -8.58
C PHE A 170 -14.23 -9.03 -9.30
N ILE A 171 -15.35 -9.07 -10.03
CA ILE A 171 -15.74 -10.22 -10.86
C ILE A 171 -14.70 -10.47 -11.96
N VAL A 172 -14.21 -9.42 -12.61
CA VAL A 172 -13.15 -9.51 -13.63
C VAL A 172 -11.88 -10.12 -13.03
N PHE A 173 -11.43 -9.61 -11.88
CA PHE A 173 -10.30 -10.14 -11.13
C PHE A 173 -10.49 -11.63 -10.79
N LEU A 174 -11.63 -12.00 -10.21
CA LEU A 174 -11.89 -13.39 -9.83
C LEU A 174 -11.86 -14.33 -11.03
N LYS A 175 -12.55 -13.97 -12.12
CA LYS A 175 -12.67 -14.82 -13.30
C LYS A 175 -11.36 -15.01 -14.04
N PHE A 176 -10.66 -13.91 -14.31
CA PHE A 176 -9.51 -13.90 -15.23
C PHE A 176 -8.16 -14.02 -14.52
N THR A 177 -8.09 -13.74 -13.21
CA THR A 177 -6.86 -13.86 -12.42
C THR A 177 -6.95 -14.99 -11.41
N PHE A 178 -7.85 -14.87 -10.42
CA PHE A 178 -7.88 -15.81 -9.29
C PHE A 178 -8.19 -17.24 -9.74
N CYS A 179 -9.30 -17.43 -10.47
CA CYS A 179 -9.70 -18.74 -10.99
C CYS A 179 -8.67 -19.33 -11.95
N HIS A 180 -8.00 -18.48 -12.74
CA HIS A 180 -6.91 -18.89 -13.64
C HIS A 180 -5.76 -19.52 -12.86
N PHE A 181 -5.19 -18.79 -11.90
CA PHE A 181 -4.09 -19.30 -11.09
C PHE A 181 -4.49 -20.45 -10.17
N TRP A 182 -5.70 -20.40 -9.60
CA TRP A 182 -6.22 -21.50 -8.76
C TRP A 182 -6.28 -22.82 -9.53
N ARG A 183 -6.84 -22.82 -10.75
CA ARG A 183 -6.91 -24.02 -11.61
C ARG A 183 -5.54 -24.53 -12.02
N LYS A 184 -4.58 -23.62 -12.24
CA LYS A 184 -3.16 -23.96 -12.49
C LYS A 184 -2.40 -24.37 -11.23
N LYS A 185 -3.05 -24.51 -10.06
CA LYS A 185 -2.41 -24.78 -8.76
C LYS A 185 -1.27 -23.80 -8.47
N TRP A 186 -1.49 -22.53 -8.82
CA TRP A 186 -0.56 -21.41 -8.62
C TRP A 186 0.78 -21.52 -9.35
N ARG A 187 0.88 -22.39 -10.36
CA ARG A 187 2.07 -22.45 -11.23
C ARG A 187 2.11 -21.26 -12.18
N LEU A 188 3.25 -20.57 -12.21
CA LEU A 188 3.48 -19.40 -13.05
C LEU A 188 4.26 -19.76 -14.32
N GLU A 189 3.78 -19.24 -15.44
CA GLU A 189 4.36 -19.40 -16.77
C GLU A 189 4.45 -18.03 -17.48
N LEU A 190 5.28 -17.91 -18.51
CA LEU A 190 5.45 -16.64 -19.25
C LEU A 190 4.15 -16.14 -19.89
N SER A 191 3.23 -17.05 -20.24
CA SER A 191 1.91 -16.73 -20.78
C SER A 191 0.96 -16.09 -19.77
N ASP A 192 1.28 -16.11 -18.47
CA ASP A 192 0.42 -15.57 -17.42
C ASP A 192 0.53 -14.04 -17.27
N SER A 193 1.37 -13.38 -18.07
CA SER A 193 1.53 -11.93 -18.09
C SER A 193 0.20 -11.18 -18.29
N ASN A 194 -0.70 -11.72 -19.13
CA ASN A 194 -2.02 -11.15 -19.34
C ASN A 194 -2.91 -11.23 -18.07
N ALA A 195 -2.91 -12.38 -17.38
CA ALA A 195 -3.67 -12.54 -16.13
C ALA A 195 -3.15 -11.57 -15.03
N ILE A 196 -1.83 -11.39 -14.93
CA ILE A 196 -1.23 -10.40 -14.02
C ILE A 196 -1.58 -8.97 -14.44
N GLY A 197 -1.59 -8.67 -15.75
CA GLY A 197 -2.03 -7.38 -16.27
C GLY A 197 -3.48 -7.07 -15.90
N ILE A 198 -4.38 -8.05 -16.05
CA ILE A 198 -5.79 -7.94 -15.65
C ILE A 198 -5.94 -7.75 -14.15
N MET A 199 -5.15 -8.46 -13.33
CA MET A 199 -5.12 -8.26 -11.88
C MET A 199 -4.82 -6.80 -11.53
N LEU A 200 -3.78 -6.21 -12.13
CA LEU A 200 -3.40 -4.83 -11.88
C LEU A 200 -4.48 -3.86 -12.34
N SER A 201 -4.98 -4.00 -13.57
CA SER A 201 -5.98 -3.08 -14.13
C SER A 201 -7.31 -3.14 -13.38
N SER A 202 -7.79 -4.34 -13.03
CA SER A 202 -8.99 -4.52 -12.20
C SER A 202 -8.82 -3.95 -10.79
N THR A 203 -7.65 -4.12 -10.19
CA THR A 203 -7.32 -3.53 -8.88
C THR A 203 -7.36 -2.00 -8.90
N TYR A 204 -6.75 -1.37 -9.91
CA TYR A 204 -6.84 0.09 -10.08
C TYR A 204 -8.25 0.56 -10.40
N ALA A 205 -8.99 -0.14 -11.26
CA ALA A 205 -10.38 0.16 -11.56
C ALA A 205 -11.26 0.08 -10.30
N SER A 206 -11.03 -0.93 -9.44
CA SER A 206 -11.70 -1.06 -8.15
C SER A 206 -11.42 0.14 -7.25
N PHE A 207 -10.16 0.56 -7.14
CA PHE A 207 -9.79 1.72 -6.32
C PHE A 207 -10.43 3.03 -6.84
N ILE A 208 -10.44 3.24 -8.16
CA ILE A 208 -11.08 4.41 -8.78
C ILE A 208 -12.60 4.40 -8.55
N LEU A 209 -13.26 3.26 -8.78
CA LEU A 209 -14.70 3.13 -8.56
C LEU A 209 -15.10 3.24 -7.08
N PHE A 210 -14.24 2.78 -6.17
CA PHE A 210 -14.42 2.98 -4.75
C PHE A 210 -14.42 4.48 -4.38
N GLY A 211 -13.45 5.23 -4.90
CA GLY A 211 -13.39 6.70 -4.74
C GLY A 211 -14.60 7.39 -5.34
N PHE A 212 -14.96 7.05 -6.59
CA PHE A 212 -16.11 7.63 -7.28
C PHE A 212 -17.43 7.36 -6.54
N GLY A 213 -17.69 6.11 -6.15
CA GLY A 213 -18.88 5.72 -5.39
C GLY A 213 -18.96 6.41 -4.02
N SER A 214 -17.83 6.78 -3.43
CA SER A 214 -17.79 7.51 -2.17
C SER A 214 -18.23 8.98 -2.33
N VAL A 215 -18.02 9.58 -3.51
CA VAL A 215 -18.37 10.99 -3.80
C VAL A 215 -19.83 11.17 -4.25
N LEU A 216 -20.44 10.18 -4.90
CA LEU A 216 -21.80 10.22 -5.46
C LEU A 216 -22.97 10.38 -4.44
N ASN A 217 -22.69 10.76 -3.19
CA ASN A 217 -23.71 11.10 -2.19
C ASN A 217 -23.63 12.56 -1.70
N PHE A 218 -22.88 13.41 -2.41
CA PHE A 218 -23.18 14.83 -2.48
C PHE A 218 -24.18 15.07 -3.61
#